data_AF-A0A538FDZ7-F1
#
_entry.id   AF-A0A538FDZ7-F1
#
_cell.length_a   1.000
_cell.length_b   1.000
_cell.length_c   1.000
_cell.angle_alpha   90.00
_cell.angle_beta   90.00
_cell.angle_gamma   90.00
#
_symmetry.space_group_name_H-M   'P 1'
#
loop_
_entity.id
_entity.type
_entity.pdbx_description
1 polymer ?
#
loop_
_entity_poly.entity_id
_entity_poly.type
_entity_poly.pdbx_seq_one_letter_code
_entity_poly.pdbx_strand_id
1 'polypeptide(L)'
;WRNIIAAAYPDSVVRWRSVWGAMLARVGVNAIVPARGGDAVGLFIVKRRVEGSTYPTLASTLIALTLFDSVVALGFIVYALASGALPGSSVLARLSAFDFHWFFGHIRGTLIVIGLILLIVLLLLLWFAEQLVGFWHRVGLGFRIFSDKTAYLRRVAVWQAADWCLRLTMIFFFLRAFHVPATLHNAILVQVTQSLAVLFPISPSGIGTEQALLLYTFAGKAARTTLLSFSVGMRVTLIVFNALLGFGAILTMLRTLHWRQRVEADRDAVAEHSP
;
A
#
# COMPACT_ATOMS: atom_id res chain seq x y z
N TRP A 1 11.36 2.12 -0.56
CA TRP A 1 11.50 0.72 -1.02
C TRP A 1 12.94 0.34 -1.41
N ARG A 2 13.58 1.00 -2.40
CA ARG A 2 14.95 0.66 -2.86
C ARG A 2 15.97 0.46 -1.74
N ASN A 3 16.01 1.37 -0.76
CA ASN A 3 16.97 1.30 0.34
C ASN A 3 16.72 0.10 1.27
N ILE A 4 15.47 -0.36 1.41
CA ILE A 4 15.12 -1.58 2.16
C ILE A 4 15.62 -2.81 1.42
N ILE A 5 15.40 -2.89 0.10
CA ILE A 5 15.89 -4.00 -0.73
C ILE A 5 17.43 -4.04 -0.73
N ALA A 6 18.09 -2.88 -0.85
CA ALA A 6 19.55 -2.80 -0.82
C ALA A 6 20.15 -3.22 0.54
N ALA A 7 19.43 -3.01 1.64
CA ALA A 7 19.84 -3.53 2.95
C ALA A 7 19.62 -5.04 3.09
N ALA A 8 18.58 -5.59 2.45
CA ALA A 8 18.31 -7.02 2.41
C ALA A 8 19.30 -7.80 1.53
N TYR A 9 19.80 -7.15 0.46
CA TYR A 9 20.74 -7.70 -0.51
C TYR A 9 21.96 -6.79 -0.68
N PRO A 10 22.92 -6.80 0.27
CA PRO A 10 24.09 -5.93 0.20
C PRO A 10 25.00 -6.22 -0.99
N ASP A 11 25.05 -7.49 -1.44
CA ASP A 11 25.94 -7.93 -2.52
C ASP A 11 25.32 -7.73 -3.93
N SER A 12 24.04 -7.38 -4.01
CA SER A 12 23.34 -7.20 -5.29
C SER A 12 23.20 -5.73 -5.67
N VAL A 13 23.39 -5.41 -6.96
CA VAL A 13 23.25 -4.02 -7.45
C VAL A 13 21.78 -3.63 -7.60
N VAL A 14 21.23 -2.91 -6.61
CA VAL A 14 19.85 -2.41 -6.65
C VAL A 14 19.76 -1.05 -7.35
N ARG A 15 19.48 -1.07 -8.66
CA ARG A 15 19.33 0.13 -9.50
C ARG A 15 18.07 0.93 -9.15
N TRP A 16 18.22 2.23 -8.89
CA TRP A 16 17.11 3.13 -8.56
C TRP A 16 15.99 3.12 -9.60
N ARG A 17 16.33 3.31 -10.89
CA ARG A 17 15.37 3.35 -12.00
C ARG A 17 14.51 2.08 -12.07
N SER A 18 15.09 0.94 -11.72
CA SER A 18 14.41 -0.35 -11.74
C SER A 18 13.34 -0.45 -10.67
N VAL A 19 13.69 -0.09 -9.43
CA VAL A 19 12.77 -0.12 -8.29
C VAL A 19 11.74 1.00 -8.39
N TRP A 20 12.14 2.17 -8.88
CA TRP A 20 11.25 3.30 -9.12
C TRP A 20 10.15 2.95 -10.12
N GLY A 21 10.53 2.38 -11.28
CA GLY A 21 9.55 1.93 -12.26
C GLY A 21 8.64 0.82 -11.73
N ALA A 22 9.18 -0.12 -10.93
CA ALA A 22 8.36 -1.15 -10.28
C ALA A 22 7.36 -0.55 -9.28
N MET A 23 7.75 0.50 -8.56
CA MET A 23 6.89 1.22 -7.63
C MET A 23 5.77 1.97 -8.37
N LEU A 24 6.10 2.64 -9.48
CA LEU A 24 5.09 3.31 -10.32
C LEU A 24 4.11 2.31 -10.92
N ALA A 25 4.61 1.20 -11.48
CA ALA A 25 3.77 0.10 -11.99
C ALA A 25 2.83 -0.43 -10.90
N ARG A 26 3.36 -0.67 -9.69
CA ARG A 26 2.58 -1.08 -8.52
C ARG A 26 1.46 -0.09 -8.21
N VAL A 27 1.76 1.20 -8.18
CA VAL A 27 0.78 2.27 -7.89
C VAL A 27 -0.31 2.34 -8.96
N GLY A 28 0.05 2.28 -10.25
CA GLY A 28 -0.93 2.34 -11.34
C GLY A 28 -1.83 1.12 -11.40
N VAL A 29 -1.28 -0.08 -11.20
CA VAL A 29 -2.10 -1.31 -11.16
C VAL A 29 -3.03 -1.28 -9.94
N ASN A 30 -2.55 -0.87 -8.77
CA ASN A 30 -3.40 -0.75 -7.57
C ASN A 30 -4.50 0.32 -7.70
N ALA A 31 -4.40 1.25 -8.66
CA ALA A 31 -5.45 2.23 -8.91
C ALA A 31 -6.68 1.62 -9.61
N ILE A 32 -6.50 0.49 -10.31
CA ILE A 32 -7.56 -0.18 -11.09
C ILE A 32 -7.89 -1.55 -10.51
N VAL A 33 -6.89 -2.32 -10.13
CA VAL A 33 -7.01 -3.71 -9.69
C VAL A 33 -7.12 -3.75 -8.17
N PRO A 34 -8.22 -4.31 -7.61
CA PRO A 34 -8.39 -4.45 -6.17
C PRO A 34 -7.44 -5.52 -5.59
N ALA A 35 -7.52 -5.74 -4.26
CA ALA A 35 -6.80 -6.80 -3.56
C ALA A 35 -5.26 -6.75 -3.69
N ARG A 36 -4.68 -5.54 -3.80
CA ARG A 36 -3.23 -5.33 -3.87
C ARG A 36 -2.57 -6.01 -5.10
N GLY A 37 -3.30 -6.18 -6.20
CA GLY A 37 -2.77 -6.79 -7.42
C GLY A 37 -1.50 -6.10 -7.96
N GLY A 38 -1.35 -4.80 -7.72
CA GLY A 38 -0.13 -4.07 -8.07
C GLY A 38 1.08 -4.49 -7.24
N ASP A 39 0.93 -4.95 -6.00
CA ASP A 39 2.05 -5.41 -5.17
C ASP A 39 2.69 -6.67 -5.78
N ALA A 40 1.88 -7.57 -6.34
CA ALA A 40 2.37 -8.73 -7.08
C ALA A 40 3.16 -8.32 -8.33
N VAL A 41 2.65 -7.35 -9.10
CA VAL A 41 3.35 -6.79 -10.28
C VAL A 41 4.67 -6.15 -9.89
N GLY A 42 4.67 -5.33 -8.83
CA GLY A 42 5.88 -4.71 -8.30
C GLY A 42 6.92 -5.74 -7.87
N LEU A 43 6.52 -6.77 -7.12
CA LEU A 43 7.39 -7.87 -6.70
C LEU A 43 7.99 -8.61 -7.88
N PHE A 44 7.16 -8.95 -8.87
CA PHE A 44 7.59 -9.64 -10.08
C PHE A 44 8.65 -8.85 -10.87
N ILE A 45 8.43 -7.55 -11.04
CA ILE A 45 9.39 -6.67 -11.74
C ILE A 45 10.72 -6.59 -10.97
N VAL A 46 10.67 -6.45 -9.63
CA VAL A 46 11.89 -6.37 -8.81
C VAL A 46 12.63 -7.70 -8.80
N LYS A 47 11.92 -8.83 -8.68
CA LYS A 47 12.50 -10.18 -8.68
C LYS A 47 13.33 -10.48 -9.93
N ARG A 48 12.89 -9.97 -11.09
CA ARG A 48 13.61 -10.11 -12.37
C ARG A 48 14.82 -9.19 -12.52
N ARG A 49 14.97 -8.19 -11.64
CA ARG A 49 16.00 -7.14 -11.76
C ARG A 49 17.02 -7.12 -10.64
N VAL A 50 16.74 -7.81 -9.53
CA VAL A 50 17.67 -7.99 -8.42
C VAL A 50 18.11 -9.45 -8.44
N GLU A 51 19.34 -9.68 -8.92
CA GLU A 51 19.95 -11.01 -8.96
C GLU A 51 20.06 -11.60 -7.55
N GLY A 52 19.84 -12.91 -7.44
CA GLY A 52 19.83 -13.63 -6.16
C GLY A 52 18.62 -13.33 -5.24
N SER A 53 17.72 -12.42 -5.64
CA SER A 53 16.56 -12.09 -4.80
C SER A 53 15.54 -13.23 -4.72
N THR A 54 14.78 -13.31 -3.62
CA THR A 54 13.73 -14.31 -3.42
C THR A 54 12.40 -13.64 -3.11
N TYR A 55 11.28 -14.26 -3.52
CA TYR A 55 9.95 -13.72 -3.26
C TYR A 55 9.66 -13.49 -1.76
N PRO A 56 10.01 -14.42 -0.84
CA PRO A 56 9.78 -14.20 0.59
C PRO A 56 10.48 -12.95 1.14
N THR A 57 11.75 -12.74 0.78
CA THR A 57 12.50 -11.55 1.21
C THR A 57 11.95 -10.27 0.60
N LEU A 58 11.62 -10.28 -0.70
CA LEU A 58 11.05 -9.10 -1.35
C LEU A 58 9.66 -8.76 -0.78
N ALA A 59 8.82 -9.76 -0.51
CA ALA A 59 7.54 -9.57 0.14
C ALA A 59 7.70 -9.02 1.56
N SER A 60 8.67 -9.53 2.34
CA SER A 60 8.93 -8.99 3.67
C SER A 60 9.48 -7.55 3.64
N THR A 61 10.21 -7.14 2.58
CA THR A 61 10.56 -5.71 2.40
C THR A 61 9.34 -4.80 2.20
N LEU A 62 8.24 -5.30 1.63
CA LEU A 62 6.99 -4.55 1.53
C LEU A 62 6.31 -4.41 2.89
N ILE A 63 6.33 -5.46 3.71
CA ILE A 63 5.83 -5.39 5.08
C ILE A 63 6.66 -4.39 5.89
N ALA A 64 7.99 -4.47 5.81
CA ALA A 64 8.90 -3.52 6.43
C ALA A 64 8.63 -2.07 6.01
N LEU A 65 8.24 -1.84 4.75
CA LEU A 65 7.83 -0.52 4.26
C LEU A 65 6.55 -0.05 4.98
N THR A 66 5.54 -0.91 5.12
CA THR A 66 4.26 -0.53 5.77
C THR A 66 4.36 -0.23 7.27
N LEU A 67 5.40 -0.70 7.97
CA LEU A 67 5.49 -0.52 9.43
C LEU A 67 5.55 0.95 9.85
N PHE A 68 6.31 1.78 9.13
CA PHE A 68 6.35 3.22 9.43
C PHE A 68 4.99 3.87 9.18
N ASP A 69 4.38 3.55 8.04
CA ASP A 69 3.08 4.08 7.65
C ASP A 69 2.00 3.72 8.68
N SER A 70 2.02 2.50 9.20
CA SER A 70 1.13 2.07 10.27
C SER A 70 1.31 2.86 11.56
N VAL A 71 2.56 3.17 11.94
CA VAL A 71 2.84 3.98 13.14
C VAL A 71 2.33 5.42 12.97
N VAL A 72 2.57 6.04 11.81
CA VAL A 72 2.08 7.40 11.53
C VAL A 72 0.56 7.44 11.46
N ALA A 73 -0.06 6.48 10.76
CA ALA A 73 -1.51 6.37 10.66
C ALA A 73 -2.15 6.17 12.05
N LEU A 74 -1.57 5.30 12.88
CA LEU A 74 -2.02 5.10 14.26
C LEU A 74 -1.90 6.39 15.09
N GLY A 75 -0.79 7.12 14.95
CA GLY A 75 -0.61 8.43 15.59
C GLY A 75 -1.71 9.42 15.22
N PHE A 76 -2.09 9.49 13.94
CA PHE A 76 -3.20 10.35 13.50
C PHE A 76 -4.56 9.87 14.00
N ILE A 77 -4.81 8.55 14.05
CA ILE A 77 -6.03 8.01 14.63
C ILE A 77 -6.14 8.38 16.11
N VAL A 78 -5.06 8.20 16.89
CA VAL A 78 -5.01 8.57 18.31
C VAL A 78 -5.24 10.08 18.48
N TYR A 79 -4.61 10.90 17.65
CA TYR A 79 -4.85 12.36 17.64
C TYR A 79 -6.32 12.71 17.36
N ALA A 80 -6.94 12.07 16.36
CA ALA A 80 -8.33 12.32 16.01
C ALA A 80 -9.29 11.87 17.13
N LEU A 81 -9.02 10.73 17.78
CA LEU A 81 -9.74 10.28 18.98
C LEU A 81 -9.62 11.30 20.12
N ALA A 82 -8.40 11.76 20.42
CA ALA A 82 -8.15 12.74 21.47
C ALA A 82 -8.83 14.09 21.19
N SER A 83 -8.97 14.47 19.92
CA SER A 83 -9.68 15.69 19.51
C SER A 83 -11.21 15.57 19.52
N GLY A 84 -11.76 14.38 19.80
CA GLY A 84 -13.22 14.13 19.78
C GLY A 84 -13.86 14.22 18.39
N ALA A 85 -13.06 14.20 17.32
CA ALA A 85 -13.54 14.41 15.94
C ALA A 85 -14.01 13.11 15.25
N LEU A 86 -13.76 11.95 15.87
CA LEU A 86 -14.18 10.66 15.35
C LEU A 86 -15.55 10.24 15.90
N PRO A 87 -16.32 9.44 15.14
CA PRO A 87 -17.54 8.85 15.65
C PRO A 87 -17.26 8.05 16.92
N GLY A 88 -18.09 8.24 17.95
CA GLY A 88 -18.07 7.35 19.11
C GLY A 88 -18.28 5.89 18.68
N SER A 89 -17.82 4.94 19.50
CA SER A 89 -17.95 3.49 19.25
C SER A 89 -19.38 3.05 18.90
N SER A 90 -20.39 3.80 19.35
CA SER A 90 -21.82 3.61 19.06
C SER A 90 -22.24 3.94 17.62
N VAL A 91 -21.51 4.80 16.89
CA VAL A 91 -21.79 5.14 15.48
C VAL A 91 -21.05 4.19 14.54
N LEU A 92 -19.82 3.79 14.88
CA LEU A 92 -19.11 2.70 14.18
C LEU A 92 -19.86 1.37 14.27
N ALA A 93 -20.61 1.12 15.36
CA ALA A 93 -21.47 -0.04 15.51
C ALA A 93 -22.80 0.04 14.72
N ARG A 94 -23.22 1.25 14.29
CA ARG A 94 -24.45 1.48 13.50
C ARG A 94 -24.19 1.62 12.00
N LEU A 95 -22.99 2.03 11.61
CA LEU A 95 -22.48 1.81 10.27
C LEU A 95 -22.31 0.30 10.18
N SER A 96 -23.20 -0.38 9.45
CA SER A 96 -23.21 -1.83 9.25
C SER A 96 -21.92 -2.31 8.60
N ALA A 97 -20.85 -2.32 9.39
CA ALA A 97 -19.53 -2.76 9.05
C ALA A 97 -19.56 -4.27 9.00
N PHE A 98 -19.84 -4.81 7.82
CA PHE A 98 -20.33 -6.18 7.63
C PHE A 98 -21.73 -6.38 8.22
N ASP A 99 -22.57 -7.06 7.44
CA ASP A 99 -23.81 -7.63 7.92
C ASP A 99 -23.46 -8.79 8.86
N PHE A 100 -22.95 -8.47 10.06
CA PHE A 100 -22.72 -9.43 11.12
C PHE A 100 -24.04 -10.11 11.52
N HIS A 101 -25.20 -9.60 11.10
CA HIS A 101 -26.49 -10.26 11.23
C HIS A 101 -26.51 -11.63 10.53
N TRP A 102 -25.79 -11.84 9.42
CA TRP A 102 -25.62 -13.16 8.81
C TRP A 102 -24.74 -14.09 9.67
N PHE A 103 -23.62 -13.57 10.19
CA PHE A 103 -22.68 -14.31 11.03
C PHE A 103 -23.28 -14.69 12.40
N PHE A 104 -24.04 -13.79 13.02
CA PHE A 104 -24.75 -14.01 14.28
C PHE A 104 -26.09 -14.73 14.10
N GLY A 105 -26.76 -14.60 12.94
CA GLY A 105 -27.96 -15.35 12.58
C GLY A 105 -27.68 -16.84 12.28
N HIS A 106 -26.46 -17.16 11.83
CA HIS A 106 -25.99 -18.53 11.57
C HIS A 106 -24.73 -18.86 12.39
N ILE A 107 -24.79 -18.65 13.72
CA ILE A 107 -23.67 -18.87 14.66
C ILE A 107 -22.95 -20.23 14.46
N ARG A 108 -23.69 -21.29 14.10
CA ARG A 108 -23.14 -22.62 13.81
C ARG A 108 -22.36 -22.67 12.50
N GLY A 109 -22.85 -22.05 11.44
CA GLY A 109 -22.15 -21.98 10.13
C GLY A 109 -20.89 -21.13 10.20
N THR A 110 -20.95 -20.01 10.91
CA THR A 110 -19.82 -19.15 11.26
C THR A 110 -18.70 -19.92 11.97
N LEU A 111 -19.03 -20.70 13.00
CA LEU A 111 -18.04 -21.47 13.76
C LEU A 111 -17.41 -22.58 12.90
N ILE A 112 -18.18 -23.19 11.98
CA ILE A 112 -17.67 -24.18 11.03
C ILE A 112 -16.70 -23.52 10.04
N VAL A 113 -17.02 -22.35 9.49
CA VAL A 113 -16.14 -21.63 8.55
C VAL A 113 -14.86 -21.17 9.25
N ILE A 114 -14.95 -20.63 10.47
CA ILE A 114 -13.79 -20.26 11.28
C ILE A 114 -12.95 -21.50 11.61
N GLY A 115 -13.58 -22.60 12.01
CA GLY A 115 -12.92 -23.87 12.27
C GLY A 115 -12.21 -24.43 11.03
N LEU A 116 -12.84 -24.32 9.86
CA LEU A 116 -12.26 -24.74 8.58
C LEU A 116 -11.07 -23.86 8.18
N ILE A 117 -11.17 -22.55 8.35
CA ILE A 117 -10.06 -21.60 8.11
C ILE A 117 -8.90 -21.91 9.05
N LEU A 118 -9.17 -22.09 10.35
CA LEU A 118 -8.15 -22.43 11.34
C LEU A 118 -7.51 -23.79 11.04
N LEU A 119 -8.28 -24.78 10.60
CA LEU A 119 -7.79 -26.08 10.20
C LEU A 119 -6.91 -25.99 8.94
N ILE A 120 -7.34 -25.25 7.91
CA ILE A 120 -6.55 -25.03 6.70
C ILE A 120 -5.25 -24.29 7.04
N VAL A 121 -5.32 -23.25 7.87
CA VAL A 121 -4.14 -22.52 8.35
C VAL A 121 -3.22 -23.42 9.15
N LEU A 122 -3.75 -24.26 10.04
CA LEU A 122 -2.98 -25.22 10.83
C LEU A 122 -2.30 -26.28 9.94
N LEU A 123 -3.02 -26.85 8.99
CA LEU A 123 -2.48 -27.84 8.05
C LEU A 123 -1.41 -27.21 7.14
N LEU A 124 -1.59 -25.97 6.69
CA LEU A 124 -0.57 -25.21 5.97
C LEU A 124 0.65 -24.94 6.85
N LEU A 125 0.47 -24.55 8.11
CA LEU A 125 1.58 -24.31 9.04
C LEU A 125 2.37 -25.60 9.36
N LEU A 126 1.68 -26.72 9.55
CA LEU A 126 2.29 -28.02 9.81
C LEU A 126 3.01 -28.56 8.57
N TRP A 127 2.44 -28.40 7.37
CA TRP A 127 3.06 -28.83 6.11
C TRP A 127 4.32 -28.02 5.78
N PHE A 128 4.34 -26.73 6.13
CA PHE A 128 5.49 -25.86 5.87
C PHE A 128 6.58 -25.91 6.96
N ALA A 129 6.39 -26.64 8.06
CA ALA A 129 7.24 -26.54 9.26
C ALA A 129 8.75 -26.72 9.04
N GLU A 130 9.17 -27.61 8.14
CA GLU A 130 10.59 -27.80 7.81
C GLU A 130 11.13 -26.73 6.84
N GLN A 131 10.27 -26.18 5.99
CA GLN A 131 10.59 -25.04 5.11
C GLN A 131 10.57 -23.71 5.86
N LEU A 132 9.91 -23.65 7.03
CA LEU A 132 9.76 -22.44 7.84
C LEU A 132 11.12 -21.90 8.27
N VAL A 133 12.12 -22.71 8.66
CA VAL A 133 13.41 -22.14 9.12
C VAL A 133 14.12 -21.37 8.01
N GLY A 134 14.24 -21.98 6.81
CA GLY A 134 14.82 -21.33 5.65
C GLY A 134 13.97 -20.19 5.08
N PHE A 135 12.64 -20.24 5.29
CA PHE A 135 11.71 -19.17 4.95
C PHE A 135 11.82 -17.99 5.92
N TRP A 136 11.84 -18.23 7.23
CA TRP A 136 11.99 -17.22 8.28
C TRP A 136 13.33 -16.50 8.17
N HIS A 137 14.41 -17.21 7.83
CA HIS A 137 15.68 -16.56 7.52
C HIS A 137 15.53 -15.58 6.35
N ARG A 138 14.90 -16.00 5.24
CA ARG A 138 14.63 -15.14 4.08
C ARG A 138 13.69 -13.99 4.38
N VAL A 139 12.68 -14.19 5.23
CA VAL A 139 11.79 -13.13 5.71
C VAL A 139 12.58 -12.13 6.54
N GLY A 140 13.40 -12.61 7.48
CA GLY A 140 14.27 -11.82 8.35
C GLY A 140 15.23 -10.92 7.56
N LEU A 141 15.77 -11.40 6.43
CA LEU A 141 16.58 -10.58 5.53
C LEU A 141 15.86 -9.30 5.07
N GLY A 142 14.55 -9.35 4.84
CA GLY A 142 13.80 -8.16 4.43
C GLY A 142 13.59 -7.13 5.54
N PHE A 143 13.78 -7.52 6.80
CA PHE A 143 13.78 -6.64 7.98
C PHE A 143 15.18 -6.17 8.38
N ARG A 144 16.23 -6.59 7.67
CA ARG A 144 17.63 -6.24 7.99
C ARG A 144 17.89 -4.73 8.04
N ILE A 145 17.08 -3.92 7.35
CA ILE A 145 17.16 -2.46 7.43
C ILE A 145 16.98 -1.94 8.87
N PHE A 146 16.20 -2.63 9.71
CA PHE A 146 15.94 -2.22 11.09
C PHE A 146 17.10 -2.51 12.05
N SER A 147 18.07 -3.34 11.65
CA SER A 147 19.24 -3.65 12.46
C SER A 147 20.13 -2.41 12.67
N ASP A 148 20.16 -1.48 11.69
CA ASP A 148 20.84 -0.19 11.81
C ASP A 148 19.80 0.94 11.89
N LYS A 149 19.51 1.39 13.12
CA LYS A 149 18.53 2.44 13.39
C LYS A 149 18.88 3.75 12.69
N THR A 150 20.16 4.13 12.64
CA THR A 150 20.61 5.39 12.05
C THR A 150 20.46 5.35 10.53
N ALA A 151 20.84 4.25 9.89
CA ALA A 151 20.63 4.05 8.46
C ALA A 151 19.15 3.99 8.12
N TYR A 152 18.33 3.29 8.91
CA TYR A 152 16.88 3.25 8.73
C TYR A 152 16.26 4.65 8.79
N LEU A 153 16.55 5.41 9.84
CA LEU A 153 15.98 6.74 10.02
C LEU A 153 16.37 7.68 8.87
N ARG A 154 17.66 7.75 8.54
CA ARG A 154 18.16 8.67 7.49
C ARG A 154 17.76 8.26 6.07
N ARG A 155 17.76 6.95 5.76
CA ARG A 155 17.60 6.46 4.38
C ARG A 155 16.19 6.00 4.06
N VAL A 156 15.33 5.75 5.06
CA VAL A 156 13.98 5.25 4.85
C VAL A 156 12.95 6.13 5.54
N ALA A 157 13.07 6.35 6.86
CA ALA A 157 12.05 7.09 7.61
C ALA A 157 11.91 8.54 7.13
N VAL A 158 13.00 9.24 6.81
CA VAL A 158 12.96 10.61 6.25
C VAL A 158 12.14 10.68 4.97
N TRP A 159 12.31 9.72 4.05
CA TRP A 159 11.55 9.70 2.80
C TRP A 159 10.08 9.35 2.99
N GLN A 160 9.76 8.50 3.98
CA GLN A 160 8.37 8.21 4.31
C GLN A 160 7.71 9.39 5.02
N ALA A 161 8.41 10.06 5.94
CA ALA A 161 7.92 11.30 6.55
C ALA A 161 7.66 12.36 5.49
N ALA A 162 8.55 12.50 4.49
CA ALA A 162 8.33 13.39 3.35
C ALA A 162 7.09 12.98 2.52
N ASP A 163 6.87 11.69 2.26
CA ASP A 163 5.64 11.19 1.61
C ASP A 163 4.39 11.58 2.41
N TRP A 164 4.39 11.37 3.72
CA TRP A 164 3.28 11.76 4.59
C TRP A 164 3.03 13.27 4.60
N CYS A 165 4.09 14.09 4.63
CA CYS A 165 3.96 15.55 4.51
C CYS A 165 3.37 15.96 3.15
N LEU A 166 3.84 15.36 2.05
CA LEU A 166 3.31 15.63 0.71
C LEU A 166 1.85 15.19 0.58
N ARG A 167 1.48 14.06 1.19
CA ARG A 167 0.11 13.55 1.23
C ARG A 167 -0.82 14.50 1.97
N LEU A 168 -0.43 14.97 3.16
CA LEU A 168 -1.19 15.97 3.91
C LEU A 168 -1.30 17.30 3.16
N THR A 169 -0.20 17.72 2.52
CA THR A 169 -0.18 18.95 1.71
C THR A 169 -1.13 18.83 0.52
N MET A 170 -1.13 17.68 -0.16
CA MET A 170 -2.06 17.38 -1.25
C MET A 170 -3.51 17.41 -0.76
N ILE A 171 -3.82 16.75 0.35
CA ILE A 171 -5.16 16.80 0.96
C ILE A 171 -5.55 18.24 1.32
N PHE A 172 -4.65 19.02 1.88
CA PHE A 172 -4.88 20.43 2.21
C PHE A 172 -5.25 21.26 0.96
N PHE A 173 -4.52 21.09 -0.15
CA PHE A 173 -4.85 21.76 -1.40
C PHE A 173 -6.18 21.31 -2.00
N PHE A 174 -6.52 20.02 -1.88
CA PHE A 174 -7.85 19.54 -2.28
C PHE A 174 -8.96 20.16 -1.42
N LEU A 175 -8.78 20.23 -0.10
CA LEU A 175 -9.76 20.89 0.79
C LEU A 175 -9.99 22.33 0.33
N ARG A 176 -8.90 23.06 0.06
CA ARG A 176 -8.97 24.44 -0.45
C ARG A 176 -9.67 24.52 -1.81
N ALA A 177 -9.36 23.63 -2.74
CA ALA A 177 -9.95 23.62 -4.09
C ALA A 177 -11.46 23.39 -4.08
N PHE A 178 -11.95 22.53 -3.18
CA PHE A 178 -13.37 22.23 -3.03
C PHE A 178 -14.08 23.14 -2.01
N HIS A 179 -13.43 24.22 -1.56
CA HIS A 179 -13.99 25.18 -0.61
C HIS A 179 -14.43 24.54 0.72
N VAL A 180 -13.76 23.46 1.13
CA VAL A 180 -13.88 22.87 2.46
C VAL A 180 -12.83 23.56 3.36
N PRO A 181 -13.11 23.85 4.65
CA PRO A 181 -12.17 24.56 5.51
C PRO A 181 -10.78 23.90 5.54
N ALA A 182 -9.79 24.54 4.89
CA ALA A 182 -8.45 24.00 4.70
C ALA A 182 -7.59 24.35 5.92
N THR A 183 -7.51 23.43 6.87
CA THR A 183 -6.63 23.51 8.05
C THR A 183 -5.81 22.23 8.15
N LEU A 184 -4.66 22.29 8.84
CA LEU A 184 -3.86 21.09 9.10
C LEU A 184 -4.67 20.03 9.85
N HIS A 185 -5.48 20.45 10.83
CA HIS A 185 -6.38 19.57 11.57
C HIS A 185 -7.35 18.84 10.62
N ASN A 186 -8.01 19.56 9.72
CA ASN A 186 -8.95 18.95 8.77
C ASN A 186 -8.25 18.04 7.75
N ALA A 187 -7.03 18.38 7.31
CA ALA A 187 -6.26 17.50 6.44
C ALA A 187 -5.89 16.17 7.14
N ILE A 188 -5.53 16.22 8.42
CA ILE A 188 -5.30 15.04 9.26
C ILE A 188 -6.60 14.24 9.41
N LEU A 189 -7.76 14.90 9.63
CA LEU A 189 -9.04 14.19 9.73
C LEU A 189 -9.39 13.44 8.45
N VAL A 190 -9.24 14.06 7.27
CA VAL A 190 -9.42 13.36 5.98
C VAL A 190 -8.47 12.17 5.89
N GLN A 191 -7.19 12.35 6.23
CA GLN A 191 -6.22 11.26 6.22
C GLN A 191 -6.62 10.11 7.18
N VAL A 192 -7.16 10.43 8.35
CA VAL A 192 -7.66 9.44 9.31
C VAL A 192 -8.87 8.69 8.74
N THR A 193 -9.82 9.39 8.11
CA THR A 193 -10.97 8.72 7.47
C THR A 193 -10.53 7.73 6.38
N GLN A 194 -9.49 8.06 5.60
CA GLN A 194 -8.90 7.16 4.62
C GLN A 194 -8.23 5.95 5.26
N SER A 195 -7.44 6.15 6.32
CA SER A 195 -6.80 5.06 7.06
C SER A 195 -7.83 4.14 7.72
N LEU A 196 -8.89 4.70 8.29
CA LEU A 196 -9.95 3.94 8.95
C LEU A 196 -10.77 3.12 7.96
N ALA A 197 -11.01 3.66 6.75
CA ALA A 197 -11.68 2.93 5.68
C ALA A 197 -10.90 1.70 5.16
N VAL A 198 -9.56 1.71 5.30
CA VAL A 198 -8.72 0.54 4.99
C VAL A 198 -8.80 -0.51 6.11
N LEU A 199 -8.88 -0.07 7.37
CA LEU A 199 -9.01 -0.97 8.53
C LEU A 199 -10.38 -1.64 8.61
N PHE A 200 -11.43 -0.91 8.20
CA PHE A 200 -12.80 -1.38 8.16
C PHE A 200 -13.31 -1.37 6.71
N PRO A 201 -12.94 -2.36 5.88
CA PRO A 201 -13.35 -2.41 4.48
C PRO A 201 -14.81 -2.89 4.36
N ILE A 202 -15.75 -2.04 4.74
CA ILE A 202 -17.20 -2.32 4.69
C ILE A 202 -17.71 -2.33 3.24
N SER A 203 -17.07 -1.52 2.39
CA SER A 203 -17.38 -1.38 0.97
C SER A 203 -16.21 -1.84 0.09
N PRO A 204 -16.45 -2.24 -1.17
CA PRO A 204 -15.38 -2.54 -2.13
C PRO A 204 -14.32 -1.41 -2.16
N SER A 205 -13.07 -1.76 -1.89
CA SER A 205 -11.92 -0.82 -1.79
C SER A 205 -12.04 0.29 -0.73
N GLY A 206 -12.96 0.16 0.25
CA GLY A 206 -13.15 1.11 1.36
C GLY A 206 -13.80 2.45 0.98
N ILE A 207 -14.18 2.66 -0.29
CA ILE A 207 -14.60 3.98 -0.79
C ILE A 207 -15.87 4.50 -0.11
N GLY A 208 -16.89 3.64 0.04
CA GLY A 208 -18.13 4.02 0.72
C GLY A 208 -17.91 4.27 2.22
N THR A 209 -17.00 3.51 2.83
CA THR A 209 -16.60 3.73 4.23
C THR A 209 -15.90 5.08 4.41
N GLU A 210 -14.96 5.41 3.52
CA GLU A 210 -14.27 6.69 3.48
C GLU A 210 -15.26 7.86 3.37
N GLN A 211 -16.20 7.79 2.43
CA GLN A 211 -17.22 8.81 2.22
C GLN A 211 -18.13 9.01 3.43
N ALA A 212 -18.60 7.91 4.03
CA ALA A 212 -19.47 7.96 5.21
C ALA A 212 -18.76 8.60 6.40
N LEU A 213 -17.50 8.21 6.66
CA LEU A 213 -16.67 8.78 7.72
C LEU A 213 -16.37 10.26 7.47
N LEU A 214 -16.07 10.65 6.23
CA LEU A 214 -15.87 12.06 5.86
C LEU A 214 -17.13 12.90 6.12
N LEU A 215 -18.30 12.43 5.69
CA LEU A 215 -19.56 13.14 5.92
C LEU A 215 -19.88 13.29 7.40
N TYR A 216 -19.56 12.28 8.21
CA TYR A 216 -19.74 12.33 9.65
C TYR A 216 -18.78 13.32 10.31
N THR A 217 -17.48 13.17 10.06
CA THR A 217 -16.42 13.98 10.71
C THR A 217 -16.48 15.46 10.33
N PHE A 218 -17.05 15.79 9.17
CA PHE A 218 -17.26 17.16 8.70
C PHE A 218 -18.71 17.62 8.80
N ALA A 219 -19.58 16.88 9.48
CA ALA A 219 -20.96 17.30 9.72
C ALA A 219 -20.98 18.68 10.41
N GLY A 220 -21.75 19.61 9.84
CA GLY A 220 -21.83 20.99 10.34
C GLY A 220 -20.65 21.91 9.99
N LYS A 221 -19.56 21.39 9.40
CA LYS A 221 -18.41 22.18 8.94
C LYS A 221 -18.46 22.55 7.45
N ALA A 222 -19.16 21.77 6.64
CA ALA A 222 -19.37 22.01 5.21
C ALA A 222 -20.69 21.36 4.75
N ALA A 223 -21.23 21.83 3.62
CA ALA A 223 -22.43 21.23 3.03
C ALA A 223 -22.16 19.80 2.57
N ARG A 224 -23.15 18.90 2.72
CA ARG A 224 -23.03 17.48 2.33
C ARG A 224 -22.69 17.31 0.85
N THR A 225 -23.27 18.13 -0.01
CA THR A 225 -22.98 18.15 -1.46
C THR A 225 -21.51 18.49 -1.72
N THR A 226 -20.98 19.53 -1.07
CA THR A 226 -19.56 19.91 -1.16
C THR A 226 -18.64 18.79 -0.70
N LEU A 227 -18.95 18.12 0.42
CA LEU A 227 -18.16 17.02 0.95
C LEU A 227 -18.17 15.79 0.03
N LEU A 228 -19.31 15.47 -0.57
CA LEU A 228 -19.42 14.41 -1.58
C LEU A 228 -18.62 14.75 -2.83
N SER A 229 -18.76 15.97 -3.37
CA SER A 229 -17.98 16.45 -4.51
C SER A 229 -16.48 16.42 -4.23
N PHE A 230 -16.06 16.84 -3.04
CA PHE A 230 -14.67 16.78 -2.58
C PHE A 230 -14.15 15.33 -2.55
N SER A 231 -14.87 14.42 -1.89
CA SER A 231 -14.45 13.03 -1.74
C SER A 231 -14.34 12.33 -3.10
N VAL A 232 -15.37 12.45 -3.94
CA VAL A 232 -15.37 11.88 -5.29
C VAL A 232 -14.31 12.53 -6.16
N GLY A 233 -14.21 13.86 -6.16
CA GLY A 233 -13.26 14.60 -6.98
C GLY A 233 -11.81 14.29 -6.65
N MET A 234 -11.46 14.25 -5.36
CA MET A 234 -10.13 13.82 -4.91
C MET A 234 -9.85 12.38 -5.36
N ARG A 235 -10.80 11.45 -5.14
CA ARG A 235 -10.60 10.03 -5.46
C ARG A 235 -10.38 9.80 -6.95
N VAL A 236 -11.22 10.40 -7.80
CA VAL A 236 -11.08 10.31 -9.26
C VAL A 236 -9.74 10.88 -9.70
N THR A 237 -9.35 12.05 -9.19
CA THR A 237 -8.07 12.68 -9.52
C THR A 237 -6.89 11.77 -9.17
N LEU A 238 -6.90 11.19 -7.97
CA LEU A 238 -5.84 10.28 -7.53
C LEU A 238 -5.79 9.00 -8.36
N ILE A 239 -6.93 8.39 -8.68
CA ILE A 239 -6.99 7.18 -9.51
C ILE A 239 -6.43 7.48 -10.90
N VAL A 240 -6.89 8.56 -11.54
CA VAL A 240 -6.44 8.95 -12.88
C VAL A 240 -4.95 9.24 -12.89
N PHE A 241 -4.45 10.05 -11.94
CA PHE A 241 -3.04 10.39 -11.87
C PHE A 241 -2.14 9.17 -11.62
N ASN A 242 -2.54 8.30 -10.68
CA ASN A 242 -1.81 7.08 -10.37
C ASN A 242 -1.81 6.10 -11.54
N ALA A 243 -2.94 5.94 -12.24
CA ALA A 243 -3.05 5.11 -13.43
C ALA A 243 -2.15 5.66 -14.55
N LEU A 244 -2.25 6.95 -14.90
CA LEU A 244 -1.44 7.56 -15.96
C LEU A 244 0.06 7.40 -15.69
N LEU A 245 0.50 7.70 -14.46
CA LEU A 245 1.91 7.53 -14.10
C LEU A 245 2.35 6.07 -14.11
N GLY A 246 1.54 5.17 -13.55
CA GLY A 246 1.94 3.77 -13.43
C GLY A 246 1.92 3.01 -14.76
N PHE A 247 0.88 3.20 -15.58
CA PHE A 247 0.84 2.62 -16.93
C PHE A 247 1.86 3.28 -17.86
N GLY A 248 2.11 4.59 -17.74
CA GLY A 248 3.20 5.26 -18.44
C GLY A 248 4.57 4.66 -18.08
N ALA A 249 4.80 4.36 -16.79
CA ALA A 249 6.01 3.68 -16.34
C ALA A 249 6.11 2.25 -16.91
N ILE A 250 5.02 1.48 -16.91
CA ILE A 250 4.99 0.12 -17.49
C ILE A 250 5.35 0.16 -18.97
N LEU A 251 4.72 1.05 -19.75
CA LEU A 251 4.97 1.18 -21.20
C LEU A 251 6.41 1.58 -21.50
N THR A 252 6.96 2.53 -20.75
CA THR A 252 8.37 2.95 -20.92
C THR A 252 9.34 1.84 -20.55
N MET A 253 9.07 1.09 -19.48
CA MET A 253 9.87 -0.06 -19.07
C MET A 253 9.82 -1.19 -20.10
N LEU A 254 8.65 -1.53 -20.63
CA LEU A 254 8.49 -2.54 -21.68
C LEU A 254 9.20 -2.13 -22.96
N ARG A 255 9.10 -0.86 -23.39
CA ARG A 255 9.87 -0.36 -24.54
C ARG A 255 11.38 -0.47 -24.33
N THR A 256 11.88 -0.13 -23.14
CA THR A 256 13.32 -0.29 -22.85
C THR A 256 13.78 -1.76 -22.81
N LEU A 257 12.90 -2.70 -22.45
CA LEU A 257 13.20 -4.13 -22.46
C LEU A 257 13.33 -4.66 -23.89
N HIS A 258 12.39 -4.32 -24.77
CA HIS A 258 12.46 -4.70 -26.19
C HIS A 258 13.69 -4.10 -26.89
N TRP A 259 14.06 -2.86 -26.56
CA TRP A 259 15.28 -2.23 -27.10
C TRP A 259 16.53 -2.99 -26.69
N ARG A 260 16.67 -3.36 -25.41
CA ARG A 260 17.84 -4.13 -24.93
C ARG A 260 17.94 -5.50 -25.57
N GLN A 261 16.82 -6.22 -25.68
CA GLN A 261 16.79 -7.54 -26.31
C GLN A 261 17.19 -7.47 -27.80
N ARG A 262 16.79 -6.40 -28.50
CA ARG A 262 17.23 -6.17 -29.89
C ARG A 262 18.73 -5.89 -29.98
N VAL A 263 19.27 -5.06 -29.09
CA VAL A 263 20.71 -4.75 -29.06
C VAL A 263 21.56 -5.96 -28.65
N GLU A 264 21.06 -6.80 -27.73
CA GLU A 264 21.71 -8.06 -27.35
C GLU A 264 21.68 -9.06 -28.51
N ALA A 265 20.53 -9.23 -29.17
CA ALA A 265 20.42 -10.07 -30.37
C ALA A 265 21.33 -9.60 -31.52
N ASP A 266 21.43 -8.28 -31.75
CA ASP A 266 22.34 -7.73 -32.76
C ASP A 266 23.81 -7.93 -32.38
N ARG A 267 24.17 -7.83 -31.09
CA ARG A 267 25.54 -8.11 -30.62
C ARG A 267 25.91 -9.57 -30.78
N ASP A 268 25.02 -10.48 -30.41
CA ASP A 268 25.23 -11.92 -30.52
C ASP A 268 25.35 -12.32 -32.00
N ALA A 269 24.51 -11.75 -32.87
CA ALA A 269 24.62 -11.94 -34.32
C ALA A 269 25.96 -11.43 -34.88
N VAL A 270 26.48 -10.28 -34.41
CA VAL A 270 27.80 -9.77 -34.81
C VAL A 270 28.95 -10.64 -34.26
N ALA A 271 28.80 -11.19 -33.05
CA ALA A 271 29.80 -12.10 -32.47
C ALA A 271 29.85 -13.45 -33.20
N GLU A 272 28.72 -13.97 -33.68
CA GLU A 272 28.63 -15.21 -34.45
C GLU A 272 29.22 -15.09 -35.87
N HIS A 273 29.31 -13.86 -36.40
CA HIS A 273 29.85 -13.56 -37.73
C HIS A 273 31.28 -12.98 -37.71
N SER A 274 31.94 -12.97 -36.54
CA SER A 274 33.34 -12.57 -36.42
C SER A 274 34.24 -13.82 -36.44
N PRO A 275 35.09 -14.02 -37.47
CA PRO A 275 35.95 -15.20 -37.61
C PRO A 275 37.09 -15.27 -36.58
#